data_AF-A0A0Q8SKB0-F1
#
_entry.id   AF-A0A0Q8SKB0-F1
#
_cell.length_a   1.000
_cell.length_b   1.000
_cell.length_c   1.000
_cell.angle_alpha   90.00
_cell.angle_beta   90.00
_cell.angle_gamma   90.00
#
_symmetry.space_group_name_H-M   'P 1'
#
loop_
_entity.id
_entity.type
_entity.pdbx_description
1 polymer ?
#
loop_
_entity_poly.entity_id
_entity_poly.type
_entity_poly.pdbx_seq_one_letter_code
_entity_poly.pdbx_strand_id
1 'polypeptide(L)'
;MALCAGFAAMPAAAQQVPAPSYARGYFDRIPCVDRIGRCFDATIGGKAVQVIADKAEYEKLKALLAELNDNVREVYWIVREPVDGKVALDVLTRPNAMGLAHVGEEKEEPDVTVYGLDGQDLESETEMVAQQSVRVNGQPVVTQQETLTQDFLPPGRYVIAIKYLGRKNWDRKRVFLTVAKP
;
A
#
# COMPACT_ATOMS: atom_id res chain seq x y z
N MET A 1 -24.93 -23.14 28.14
CA MET A 1 -23.71 -22.39 27.79
C MET A 1 -23.69 -22.20 26.28
N ALA A 2 -24.08 -21.03 25.80
CA ALA A 2 -24.05 -20.69 24.37
C ALA A 2 -22.92 -19.68 24.17
N LEU A 3 -22.02 -19.99 23.23
CA LEU A 3 -20.86 -19.17 22.87
C LEU A 3 -21.32 -17.87 22.20
N CYS A 4 -20.98 -16.73 22.80
CA CYS A 4 -21.04 -15.44 22.12
C CYS A 4 -19.82 -15.34 21.18
N ALA A 5 -20.08 -15.40 19.87
CA ALA A 5 -19.10 -15.04 18.84
C ALA A 5 -18.85 -13.52 18.92
N GLY A 6 -17.65 -13.14 19.37
CA GLY A 6 -17.19 -11.75 19.31
C GLY A 6 -16.90 -11.38 17.86
N PHE A 7 -17.81 -10.66 17.22
CA PHE A 7 -17.48 -9.89 16.03
C PHE A 7 -16.52 -8.78 16.45
N ALA A 8 -15.26 -8.86 16.02
CA ALA A 8 -14.35 -7.73 16.08
C ALA A 8 -14.91 -6.63 15.16
N ALA A 9 -15.63 -5.68 15.76
CA ALA A 9 -16.14 -4.51 15.07
C ALA A 9 -14.95 -3.63 14.68
N MET A 10 -14.71 -3.49 13.37
CA MET A 10 -13.88 -2.40 12.86
C MET A 10 -14.59 -1.05 13.11
N PRO A 11 -13.84 0.03 13.37
CA PRO A 11 -14.46 1.33 13.58
C PRO A 11 -15.26 1.77 12.34
N ALA A 12 -16.34 2.51 12.62
CA ALA A 12 -17.28 3.02 11.64
C ALA A 12 -16.60 3.80 10.50
N ALA A 13 -17.23 3.74 9.32
CA ALA A 13 -16.86 4.36 8.06
C ALA A 13 -15.93 5.59 8.22
N ALA A 14 -14.67 5.44 7.80
CA ALA A 14 -13.71 6.53 7.76
C ALA A 14 -14.30 7.67 6.91
N GLN A 15 -14.48 8.84 7.53
CA GLN A 15 -14.73 10.09 6.83
C GLN A 15 -13.73 10.22 5.69
N GLN A 16 -14.22 10.59 4.50
CA GLN A 16 -13.39 10.76 3.31
C GLN A 16 -12.14 11.57 3.66
N VAL A 17 -10.97 10.93 3.60
CA VAL A 17 -9.71 11.61 3.86
C VAL A 17 -9.48 12.59 2.69
N PRO A 18 -9.47 13.92 2.94
CA PRO A 18 -9.19 14.88 1.89
C PRO A 18 -7.77 14.66 1.36
N ALA A 19 -7.51 15.05 0.11
CA ALA A 19 -6.13 15.09 -0.36
C ALA A 19 -5.33 16.03 0.56
N PRO A 20 -4.07 15.70 0.90
CA PRO A 20 -3.23 16.62 1.64
C PRO A 20 -3.19 17.98 0.94
N SER A 21 -3.29 19.06 1.71
CA SER A 21 -3.39 20.42 1.16
C SER A 21 -2.20 20.84 0.29
N TYR A 22 -1.08 20.12 0.40
CA TYR A 22 0.14 20.30 -0.39
C TYR A 22 0.18 19.44 -1.65
N ALA A 23 -0.68 18.42 -1.77
CA ALA A 23 -0.86 17.62 -2.98
C ALA A 23 -1.91 18.25 -3.91
N ARG A 24 -1.94 19.59 -4.02
CA ARG A 24 -2.91 20.33 -4.86
C ARG A 24 -2.62 20.19 -6.35
N GLY A 25 -3.68 20.29 -7.17
CA GLY A 25 -3.57 20.33 -8.63
C GLY A 25 -4.31 19.17 -9.31
N TYR A 26 -3.57 18.27 -9.98
CA TYR A 26 -4.14 17.13 -10.69
C TYR A 26 -5.04 16.24 -9.80
N PHE A 27 -4.69 16.12 -8.53
CA PHE A 27 -5.30 15.26 -7.52
C PHE A 27 -6.66 15.75 -6.98
N ASP A 28 -7.01 17.01 -7.25
CA ASP A 28 -8.32 17.56 -6.91
C ASP A 28 -9.40 17.14 -7.93
N ARG A 29 -8.99 16.67 -9.13
CA ARG A 29 -9.87 16.39 -10.27
C ARG A 29 -10.25 14.92 -10.40
N ILE A 30 -9.41 14.01 -9.95
CA ILE A 30 -9.61 12.56 -10.06
C ILE A 30 -9.28 11.93 -8.70
N PRO A 31 -10.29 11.65 -7.86
CA PRO A 31 -10.04 11.20 -6.49
C PRO A 31 -9.48 9.77 -6.38
N CYS A 32 -9.66 8.95 -7.41
CA CYS A 32 -9.26 7.54 -7.47
C CYS A 32 -8.49 7.26 -8.76
N VAL A 33 -7.53 6.32 -8.77
CA VAL A 33 -6.62 6.06 -9.92
C VAL A 33 -5.46 7.08 -9.98
N ASP A 34 -5.39 8.00 -9.02
CA ASP A 34 -4.23 8.86 -8.81
C ASP A 34 -3.21 8.17 -7.90
N ARG A 35 -1.93 8.53 -8.02
CA ARG A 35 -0.86 7.92 -7.23
C ARG A 35 -0.89 8.30 -5.74
N ILE A 36 -1.91 9.03 -5.28
CA ILE A 36 -2.11 9.26 -3.86
C ILE A 36 -2.74 8.01 -3.26
N GLY A 37 -3.77 7.44 -3.88
CA GLY A 37 -4.41 6.25 -3.36
C GLY A 37 -5.46 6.56 -2.31
N ARG A 38 -6.49 7.35 -2.62
CA ARG A 38 -7.48 7.80 -1.62
C ARG A 38 -8.71 6.90 -1.55
N CYS A 39 -8.81 5.90 -2.41
CA CYS A 39 -10.07 5.20 -2.65
C CYS A 39 -10.17 3.83 -1.98
N PHE A 40 -9.25 3.54 -1.09
CA PHE A 40 -9.34 2.41 -0.19
C PHE A 40 -8.70 2.78 1.13
N ASP A 41 -9.07 2.06 2.18
CA ASP A 41 -8.38 2.08 3.47
C ASP A 41 -7.48 0.84 3.54
N ALA A 42 -6.39 0.94 4.29
CA ALA A 42 -5.45 -0.15 4.44
C ALA A 42 -4.94 -0.27 5.87
N THR A 43 -4.58 -1.49 6.25
CA THR A 43 -3.80 -1.78 7.47
C THR A 43 -2.57 -2.59 7.11
N ILE A 44 -1.48 -2.38 7.85
CA ILE A 44 -0.25 -3.19 7.76
C ILE A 44 0.07 -3.70 9.15
N GLY A 45 0.15 -5.03 9.33
CA GLY A 45 0.34 -5.64 10.65
C GLY A 45 -0.73 -5.22 11.66
N GLY A 46 -1.97 -5.10 11.21
CA GLY A 46 -3.11 -4.64 12.01
C GLY A 46 -3.12 -3.13 12.34
N LYS A 47 -2.12 -2.36 11.91
CA LYS A 47 -2.04 -0.92 12.17
C LYS A 47 -2.60 -0.11 11.02
N ALA A 48 -3.37 0.93 11.35
CA ALA A 48 -4.00 1.80 10.36
C ALA A 48 -2.97 2.61 9.57
N VAL A 49 -3.14 2.61 8.25
CA VAL A 49 -2.41 3.50 7.34
C VAL A 49 -3.04 4.89 7.38
N GLN A 50 -2.25 5.90 7.71
CA GLN A 50 -2.72 7.28 7.89
C GLN A 50 -2.10 8.20 6.86
N VAL A 51 -2.83 9.26 6.50
CA VAL A 51 -2.29 10.31 5.63
C VAL A 51 -1.25 11.14 6.40
N ILE A 52 -0.17 11.53 5.72
CA ILE A 52 0.73 12.55 6.22
C ILE A 52 0.02 13.88 6.04
N ALA A 53 -0.53 14.45 7.12
CA ALA A 53 -1.32 15.68 7.03
C ALA A 53 -0.42 16.93 6.98
N ASP A 54 0.71 16.89 7.67
CA ASP A 54 1.64 18.02 7.77
C ASP A 54 2.60 18.08 6.58
N LYS A 55 2.72 19.27 5.98
CA LYS A 55 3.60 19.49 4.82
C LYS A 55 5.07 19.41 5.19
N ALA A 56 5.46 19.90 6.36
CA ALA A 56 6.86 19.90 6.77
C ALA A 56 7.35 18.46 7.00
N GLU A 57 6.52 17.63 7.62
CA GLU A 57 6.74 16.18 7.71
C GLU A 57 6.89 15.53 6.32
N TYR A 58 5.96 15.81 5.40
CA TYR A 58 6.02 15.26 4.04
C TYR A 58 7.31 15.64 3.31
N GLU A 59 7.69 16.92 3.32
CA GLU A 59 8.91 17.36 2.63
C GLU A 59 10.17 16.77 3.29
N LYS A 60 10.19 16.61 4.61
CA LYS A 60 11.29 15.93 5.32
C LYS A 60 11.40 14.45 4.90
N LEU A 61 10.27 13.73 4.86
CA LEU A 61 10.25 12.34 4.41
C LEU A 61 10.66 12.23 2.94
N LYS A 62 10.16 13.11 2.09
CA LYS A 62 10.49 13.13 0.66
C LYS A 62 11.98 13.37 0.43
N ALA A 63 12.60 14.30 1.15
CA ALA A 63 14.04 14.53 1.09
C ALA A 63 14.82 13.29 1.52
N LEU A 64 14.43 12.68 2.65
CA LEU A 64 15.03 11.43 3.13
C LEU A 64 14.92 10.30 2.09
N LEU A 65 13.75 10.08 1.52
CA LEU A 65 13.53 9.02 0.53
C LEU A 65 14.35 9.26 -0.75
N ALA A 66 14.52 10.51 -1.17
CA ALA A 66 15.35 10.85 -2.33
C ALA A 66 16.83 10.50 -2.11
N GLU A 67 17.31 10.52 -0.87
CA GLU A 67 18.67 10.09 -0.51
C GLU A 67 18.82 8.56 -0.43
N LEU A 68 17.78 7.86 0.04
CA LEU A 68 17.84 6.41 0.29
C LEU A 68 17.48 5.56 -0.93
N ASN A 69 16.48 5.97 -1.71
CA ASN A 69 15.98 5.21 -2.85
C ASN A 69 15.21 6.12 -3.84
N ASP A 70 15.85 6.45 -4.96
CA ASP A 70 15.31 7.37 -5.99
C ASP A 70 14.08 6.84 -6.74
N ASN A 71 13.82 5.53 -6.68
CA ASN A 71 12.63 4.88 -7.23
C ASN A 71 11.40 5.05 -6.32
N VAL A 72 11.63 5.42 -5.06
CA VAL A 72 10.60 5.66 -4.06
C VAL A 72 10.25 7.14 -4.00
N ARG A 73 9.14 7.48 -4.65
CA ARG A 73 8.56 8.82 -4.72
C ARG A 73 7.08 8.79 -4.33
N GLU A 74 6.51 9.96 -4.06
CA GLU A 74 5.06 10.14 -3.86
C GLU A 74 4.50 9.32 -2.69
N VAL A 75 5.18 9.39 -1.54
CA VAL A 75 4.77 8.70 -0.30
C VAL A 75 3.94 9.66 0.55
N TYR A 76 2.62 9.50 0.49
CA TYR A 76 1.65 10.35 1.20
C TYR A 76 1.06 9.70 2.45
N TRP A 77 1.40 8.43 2.69
CA TRP A 77 0.83 7.63 3.76
C TRP A 77 1.91 7.09 4.67
N ILE A 78 1.53 6.86 5.93
CA ILE A 78 2.42 6.40 6.98
C ILE A 78 1.69 5.49 7.96
N VAL A 79 2.37 4.45 8.42
CA VAL A 79 2.02 3.77 9.67
C VAL A 79 2.85 4.41 10.78
N ARG A 80 2.16 5.06 11.73
CA ARG A 80 2.80 5.91 12.74
C ARG A 80 3.60 5.13 13.78
N GLU A 81 3.05 4.01 14.23
CA GLU A 81 3.70 3.15 15.21
C GLU A 81 4.53 2.06 14.52
N PRO A 82 5.68 1.66 15.08
CA PRO A 82 6.47 0.56 14.53
C PRO A 82 5.67 -0.74 14.43
N VAL A 83 5.80 -1.46 13.31
CA VAL A 83 5.13 -2.74 13.05
C VAL A 83 6.07 -3.90 13.43
N ASP A 84 5.55 -4.98 13.99
CA ASP A 84 6.32 -6.21 14.22
C ASP A 84 6.65 -6.88 12.86
N GLY A 85 7.91 -7.23 12.67
CA GLY A 85 8.41 -7.83 11.43
C GLY A 85 7.70 -9.11 11.00
N LYS A 86 7.13 -9.88 11.94
CA LYS A 86 6.39 -11.12 11.64
C LYS A 86 5.01 -10.91 11.04
N VAL A 87 4.45 -9.71 11.19
CA VAL A 87 3.11 -9.34 10.67
C VAL A 87 3.19 -8.17 9.69
N ALA A 88 4.40 -7.70 9.36
CA ALA A 88 4.58 -6.54 8.50
C ALA A 88 4.16 -6.79 7.03
N LEU A 89 3.99 -8.06 6.64
CA LEU A 89 3.43 -8.46 5.35
C LEU A 89 1.91 -8.70 5.39
N ASP A 90 1.28 -8.62 6.58
CA ASP A 90 -0.17 -8.71 6.72
C ASP A 90 -0.83 -7.39 6.28
N VAL A 91 -1.11 -7.30 4.98
CA VAL A 91 -1.74 -6.13 4.36
C VAL A 91 -3.21 -6.41 4.10
N LEU A 92 -4.09 -5.65 4.74
CA LEU A 92 -5.53 -5.70 4.47
C LEU A 92 -5.98 -4.41 3.81
N THR A 93 -6.83 -4.52 2.79
CA THR A 93 -7.39 -3.38 2.07
C THR A 93 -8.90 -3.47 1.98
N ARG A 94 -9.59 -2.33 2.01
CA ARG A 94 -11.04 -2.26 1.76
C ARG A 94 -11.40 -0.98 1.01
N PRO A 95 -12.34 -1.01 0.06
CA PRO A 95 -12.80 0.21 -0.58
C PRO A 95 -13.52 1.07 0.46
N ASN A 96 -13.21 2.36 0.51
CA ASN A 96 -13.97 3.30 1.35
C ASN A 96 -15.18 3.83 0.57
N ALA A 97 -15.98 4.72 1.18
CA ALA A 97 -17.19 5.25 0.55
C ALA A 97 -16.93 5.90 -0.82
N MET A 98 -15.78 6.56 -0.99
CA MET A 98 -15.34 7.10 -2.27
C MET A 98 -14.93 5.97 -3.24
N GLY A 99 -14.18 4.99 -2.72
CA GLY A 99 -13.75 3.83 -3.47
C GLY A 99 -14.85 3.00 -4.11
N LEU A 100 -15.93 2.72 -3.38
CA LEU A 100 -17.04 1.90 -3.89
C LEU A 100 -17.64 2.45 -5.18
N ALA A 101 -17.73 3.78 -5.30
CA ALA A 101 -18.24 4.42 -6.51
C ALA A 101 -17.29 4.24 -7.69
N HIS A 102 -15.98 4.37 -7.48
CA HIS A 102 -14.96 4.52 -8.52
C HIS A 102 -14.16 3.24 -8.82
N VAL A 103 -13.61 2.58 -7.81
CA VAL A 103 -12.83 1.34 -7.95
C VAL A 103 -13.69 0.09 -7.75
N GLY A 104 -14.80 0.22 -7.00
CA GLY A 104 -15.73 -0.87 -6.73
C GLY A 104 -15.26 -1.80 -5.59
N GLU A 105 -16.03 -2.87 -5.38
CA GLU A 105 -15.70 -3.93 -4.42
C GLU A 105 -14.43 -4.67 -4.82
N GLU A 106 -13.84 -5.37 -3.85
CA GLU A 106 -12.61 -6.14 -4.05
C GLU A 106 -12.84 -7.25 -5.08
N LYS A 107 -11.90 -7.35 -6.02
CA LYS A 107 -11.88 -8.38 -7.06
C LYS A 107 -10.94 -9.52 -6.67
N GLU A 108 -9.75 -9.16 -6.22
CA GLU A 108 -8.59 -10.01 -5.93
C GLU A 108 -7.80 -9.39 -4.77
N GLU A 109 -6.90 -10.17 -4.15
CA GLU A 109 -5.96 -9.68 -3.14
C GLU A 109 -5.12 -8.50 -3.67
N PRO A 110 -4.66 -7.58 -2.82
CA PRO A 110 -3.89 -6.42 -3.27
C PRO A 110 -2.49 -6.83 -3.76
N ASP A 111 -2.01 -6.19 -4.84
CA ASP A 111 -0.59 -6.33 -5.22
C ASP A 111 0.25 -5.51 -4.23
N VAL A 112 1.25 -6.15 -3.61
CA VAL A 112 2.14 -5.53 -2.64
C VAL A 112 3.58 -5.52 -3.17
N THR A 113 4.24 -4.37 -3.09
CA THR A 113 5.68 -4.24 -3.37
C THR A 113 6.38 -3.64 -2.16
N VAL A 114 7.46 -4.29 -1.70
CA VAL A 114 8.24 -3.86 -0.54
C VAL A 114 9.55 -3.22 -1.00
N TYR A 115 9.86 -2.06 -0.45
CA TYR A 115 11.12 -1.35 -0.67
C TYR A 115 11.84 -1.21 0.68
N GLY A 116 12.93 -1.95 0.87
CA GLY A 116 13.86 -1.71 1.98
C GLY A 116 14.61 -0.39 1.77
N LEU A 117 14.69 0.43 2.82
CA LEU A 117 15.33 1.75 2.76
C LEU A 117 16.68 1.82 3.49
N ASP A 118 16.98 0.82 4.33
CA ASP A 118 18.17 0.76 5.16
C ASP A 118 19.13 -0.35 4.71
N GLY A 119 19.01 -0.81 3.47
CA GLY A 119 19.82 -1.90 2.91
C GLY A 119 19.48 -3.27 3.50
N GLN A 120 18.24 -3.46 3.96
CA GLN A 120 17.79 -4.76 4.45
C GLN A 120 17.87 -5.79 3.33
N ASP A 121 18.36 -6.98 3.68
CA ASP A 121 18.38 -8.12 2.78
C ASP A 121 16.98 -8.73 2.73
N LEU A 122 16.39 -8.73 1.53
CA LEU A 122 15.06 -9.30 1.28
C LEU A 122 15.26 -10.48 0.34
N GLU A 123 15.11 -11.68 0.89
CA GLU A 123 15.17 -12.93 0.14
C GLU A 123 14.05 -12.92 -0.91
N SER A 124 14.45 -12.92 -2.18
CA SER A 124 13.54 -13.01 -3.31
C SER A 124 14.03 -14.02 -4.35
N GLU A 125 13.08 -14.57 -5.08
CA GLU A 125 13.35 -15.36 -6.27
C GLU A 125 12.74 -14.68 -7.49
N THR A 126 13.45 -14.78 -8.60
CA THR A 126 12.96 -14.35 -9.90
C THR A 126 11.90 -15.34 -10.40
N GLU A 127 10.69 -14.84 -10.65
CA GLU A 127 9.59 -15.58 -11.24
C GLU A 127 9.21 -15.02 -12.62
N MET A 128 8.91 -15.93 -13.57
CA MET A 128 8.41 -15.58 -14.90
C MET A 128 6.89 -15.71 -14.92
N VAL A 129 6.19 -14.58 -14.97
CA VAL A 129 4.72 -14.53 -14.92
C VAL A 129 4.16 -14.18 -16.29
N ALA A 130 3.28 -15.04 -16.82
CA ALA A 130 2.57 -14.78 -18.07
C ALA A 130 1.27 -14.02 -17.80
N GLN A 131 1.16 -12.78 -18.30
CA GLN A 131 -0.09 -12.02 -18.23
C GLN A 131 -1.02 -12.41 -19.37
N GLN A 132 -2.08 -13.16 -19.05
CA GLN A 132 -3.03 -13.68 -20.03
C GLN A 132 -3.84 -12.58 -20.78
N SER A 133 -3.99 -11.42 -20.15
CA SER A 133 -4.75 -10.28 -20.66
C SER A 133 -3.97 -9.41 -21.64
N VAL A 134 -2.65 -9.54 -21.71
CA VAL A 134 -1.78 -8.73 -22.57
C VAL A 134 -1.10 -9.65 -23.58
N ARG A 135 -1.26 -9.35 -24.87
CA ARG A 135 -0.74 -10.18 -25.95
C ARG A 135 0.12 -9.38 -26.93
N VAL A 136 1.23 -9.96 -27.36
CA VAL A 136 2.05 -9.48 -28.47
C VAL A 136 2.03 -10.56 -29.55
N ASN A 137 1.56 -10.20 -30.75
CA ASN A 137 1.36 -11.15 -31.86
C ASN A 137 0.50 -12.37 -31.48
N GLY A 138 -0.53 -12.15 -30.65
CA GLY A 138 -1.45 -13.20 -30.20
C GLY A 138 -0.92 -14.09 -29.07
N GLN A 139 0.37 -13.99 -28.72
CA GLN A 139 0.98 -14.72 -27.60
C GLN A 139 0.91 -13.89 -26.31
N PRO A 140 0.65 -14.50 -25.14
CA PRO A 140 0.72 -13.83 -23.86
C PRO A 140 2.10 -13.20 -23.63
N VAL A 141 2.13 -11.99 -23.09
CA VAL A 141 3.37 -11.35 -22.66
C VAL A 141 3.84 -12.00 -21.37
N VAL A 142 5.12 -12.32 -21.30
CA VAL A 142 5.79 -12.82 -20.09
C VAL A 142 6.59 -11.68 -19.47
N THR A 143 6.43 -11.49 -18.17
CA THR A 143 7.16 -10.49 -17.38
C THR A 143 7.96 -11.19 -16.30
N GLN A 144 9.14 -10.66 -16.01
CA GLN A 144 9.95 -11.06 -14.87
C GLN A 144 9.50 -10.28 -13.64
N GLN A 145 9.33 -10.95 -12.51
CA GLN A 145 8.99 -10.37 -11.22
C GLN A 145 9.88 -10.98 -10.13
N GLU A 146 10.28 -10.17 -9.16
CA GLU A 146 10.95 -10.65 -7.94
C GLU A 146 9.89 -10.90 -6.86
N THR A 147 9.79 -12.14 -6.40
CA THR A 147 8.82 -12.57 -5.39
C THR A 147 9.56 -12.86 -4.09
N LEU A 148 9.12 -12.26 -2.98
CA LEU A 148 9.71 -12.53 -1.66
C LEU A 148 9.48 -14.00 -1.27
N THR A 149 10.53 -14.66 -0.78
CA THR A 149 10.47 -16.05 -0.29
C THR A 149 10.37 -16.14 1.23
N GLN A 150 10.60 -15.03 1.93
CA GLN A 150 10.45 -14.88 3.37
C GLN A 150 9.07 -14.35 3.76
N ASP A 151 8.57 -14.77 4.92
CA ASP A 151 7.28 -14.37 5.49
C ASP A 151 7.38 -13.28 6.57
N PHE A 152 8.57 -12.68 6.74
CA PHE A 152 8.83 -11.62 7.70
C PHE A 152 9.65 -10.48 7.07
N LEU A 153 9.60 -9.29 7.68
CA LEU A 153 10.50 -8.19 7.34
C LEU A 153 11.54 -7.96 8.46
N PRO A 154 12.85 -7.86 8.14
CA PRO A 154 13.86 -7.43 9.08
C PRO A 154 13.56 -6.04 9.69
N PRO A 155 14.16 -5.70 10.84
CA PRO A 155 14.01 -4.37 11.40
C PRO A 155 14.57 -3.29 10.48
N GLY A 156 13.90 -2.14 10.40
CA GLY A 156 14.34 -0.97 9.66
C GLY A 156 13.20 -0.21 9.01
N ARG A 157 13.53 0.74 8.13
CA ARG A 157 12.58 1.59 7.42
C ARG A 157 12.21 0.98 6.08
N TYR A 158 10.94 1.09 5.74
CA TYR A 158 10.38 0.54 4.51
C TYR A 158 9.44 1.55 3.86
N VAL A 159 9.27 1.39 2.55
CA VAL A 159 8.05 1.81 1.86
C VAL A 159 7.35 0.57 1.31
N ILE A 160 6.05 0.45 1.58
CA ILE A 160 5.19 -0.58 1.00
C ILE A 160 4.26 0.10 0.01
N ALA A 161 4.33 -0.32 -1.26
CA ALA A 161 3.36 0.07 -2.27
C ALA A 161 2.23 -0.95 -2.29
N ILE A 162 1.00 -0.50 -2.09
CA ILE A 162 -0.20 -1.34 -2.05
C ILE A 162 -1.07 -0.92 -3.23
N LYS A 163 -1.36 -1.85 -4.14
CA LYS A 163 -2.28 -1.64 -5.25
C LYS A 163 -3.56 -2.43 -5.00
N TYR A 164 -4.64 -1.70 -4.77
CA TYR A 164 -5.96 -2.26 -4.58
C TYR A 164 -6.59 -2.60 -5.95
N LEU A 165 -7.06 -3.82 -6.11
CA LEU A 165 -7.69 -4.33 -7.34
C LEU A 165 -9.21 -4.45 -7.16
N GLY A 166 -9.93 -3.40 -7.54
CA GLY A 166 -11.39 -3.38 -7.50
C GLY A 166 -12.04 -3.91 -8.77
N ARG A 167 -13.33 -4.24 -8.70
CA ARG A 167 -14.12 -4.77 -9.83
C ARG A 167 -14.34 -3.77 -10.96
N LYS A 168 -14.27 -2.46 -10.69
CA LYS A 168 -14.46 -1.41 -11.70
C LYS A 168 -13.12 -0.84 -12.16
N ASN A 169 -12.18 -0.68 -11.22
CA ASN A 169 -10.86 -0.10 -11.47
C ASN A 169 -9.90 -0.42 -10.31
N TRP A 170 -8.69 0.10 -10.36
CA TRP A 170 -7.68 -0.06 -9.32
C TRP A 170 -7.23 1.30 -8.76
N ASP A 171 -6.59 1.27 -7.59
CA ASP A 171 -5.95 2.45 -6.98
C ASP A 171 -4.66 2.03 -6.26
N ARG A 172 -3.74 2.96 -5.98
CA ARG A 172 -2.45 2.62 -5.35
C ARG A 172 -2.01 3.63 -4.30
N LYS A 173 -1.56 3.13 -3.15
CA LYS A 173 -0.88 3.91 -2.10
C LYS A 173 0.59 3.51 -1.98
N ARG A 174 1.44 4.45 -1.59
CA ARG A 174 2.78 4.17 -1.05
C ARG A 174 2.82 4.60 0.42
N VAL A 175 3.20 3.67 1.28
CA VAL A 175 3.12 3.80 2.73
C VAL A 175 4.50 3.70 3.33
N PHE A 176 4.95 4.73 4.05
CA PHE A 176 6.15 4.66 4.88
C PHE A 176 5.83 3.96 6.21
N LEU A 177 6.74 3.11 6.67
CA LEU A 177 6.64 2.49 7.98
C LEU A 177 8.03 2.15 8.53
N THR A 178 8.08 1.92 9.83
CA THR A 178 9.24 1.34 10.51
C THR A 178 8.86 -0.04 11.03
N VAL A 179 9.72 -1.02 10.77
CA VAL A 179 9.61 -2.37 11.31
C VAL A 179 10.53 -2.48 12.52
N ALA A 180 9.98 -2.91 13.65
CA ALA A 180 10.73 -3.16 14.88
C ALA A 180 11.21 -4.61 14.94
N LYS A 181 12.13 -4.89 15.88
CA LYS A 181 12.45 -6.28 16.23
C LYS A 181 11.18 -7.00 16.71
N PRO A 182 11.00 -8.29 16.35
CA PRO A 182 9.97 -9.14 16.94
C PRO A 182 10.12 -9.29 18.46
#